data_AF-A0A5R9GJ49-F1
#
_entry.id   AF-A0A5R9GJ49-F1
#
_cell.length_a   1.000
_cell.length_b   1.000
_cell.length_c   1.000
_cell.angle_alpha   90.00
_cell.angle_beta   90.00
_cell.angle_gamma   90.00
#
_symmetry.space_group_name_H-M   'P 1'
#
loop_
_entity.id
_entity.type
_entity.pdbx_description
1 polymer ?
#
loop_
_entity_poly.entity_id
_entity_poly.type
_entity_poly.pdbx_seq_one_letter_code
_entity_poly.pdbx_strand_id
1 'polypeptide(L)' 'RRRKAIVEPPNGWIKAVMGFRQFSLRGLEKVGAEWKMVCMALNLRRMAYL' A
#
# COMPACT_ATOMS: atom_id res chain seq x y z
N ARG A 1 -1.67 -18.33 10.92
CA ARG A 1 -0.37 -17.83 10.41
C ARG A 1 -0.20 -16.37 10.81
N ARG A 2 0.81 -16.02 11.62
CA ARG A 2 1.06 -14.62 12.02
C ARG A 2 1.84 -13.88 10.93
N ARG A 3 1.46 -12.64 10.62
CA ARG A 3 2.23 -11.77 9.70
C ARG A 3 3.50 -11.26 10.40
N LYS A 4 4.55 -10.96 9.63
CA LYS A 4 5.78 -10.37 10.18
C LYS A 4 5.47 -8.97 10.72
N ALA A 5 5.98 -8.61 11.90
CA ALA A 5 5.69 -7.30 12.50
C ALA A 5 6.07 -6.12 11.59
N ILE A 6 7.12 -6.26 10.78
CA ILE A 6 7.59 -5.23 9.84
C ILE A 6 6.56 -4.82 8.77
N VAL A 7 5.57 -5.68 8.46
CA VAL A 7 4.57 -5.36 7.42
C VAL A 7 3.36 -4.60 7.98
N GLU A 8 3.19 -4.56 9.30
CA GLU A 8 2.04 -3.91 9.92
C GLU A 8 2.04 -2.38 9.73
N PRO A 9 3.17 -1.65 9.91
CA PRO A 9 3.18 -0.20 9.73
C PRO A 9 2.85 0.25 8.29
N PRO A 10 3.46 -0.29 7.21
CA PRO A 10 3.09 0.09 5.85
C PRO A 10 1.62 -0.19 5.53
N ASN A 11 1.09 -1.32 5.98
CA ASN A 11 -0.33 -1.67 5.80
C ASN A 11 -1.26 -0.72 6.55
N GLY A 12 -0.87 -0.29 7.75
CA GLY A 12 -1.58 0.71 8.53
C GLY A 12 -1.62 2.06 7.84
N TRP A 13 -0.49 2.52 7.32
CA TRP A 13 -0.39 3.81 6.61
C TRP A 13 -1.18 3.82 5.30
N ILE A 14 -1.11 2.75 4.51
CA ILE A 14 -1.92 2.63 3.28
C ILE A 14 -3.42 2.80 3.59
N LYS A 15 -3.90 2.22 4.70
CA LYS A 15 -5.32 2.29 5.09
C LYS A 15 -5.71 3.62 5.73
N ALA A 16 -4.91 4.12 6.67
CA ALA A 16 -5.27 5.27 7.51
C ALA A 16 -4.77 6.60 6.96
N VAL A 17 -3.57 6.63 6.37
CA VAL A 17 -2.92 7.85 5.89
C VAL A 17 -3.21 8.11 4.42
N MET A 18 -3.19 7.05 3.59
CA MET A 18 -3.52 7.17 2.15
C MET A 18 -5.01 6.93 1.87
N GLY A 19 -5.77 6.38 2.82
CA GLY A 19 -7.20 6.10 2.64
C GLY A 19 -7.52 4.95 1.70
N PHE A 20 -6.53 4.17 1.25
CA PHE A 20 -6.73 3.08 0.29
C PHE A 20 -7.33 1.85 0.98
N ARG A 21 -8.64 1.65 0.80
CA ARG A 21 -9.41 0.57 1.45
C ARG A 21 -9.98 -0.48 0.50
N GLN A 22 -10.03 -0.19 -0.80
CA GLN A 22 -10.53 -1.09 -1.83
C GLN A 22 -9.72 -0.93 -3.11
N PHE A 23 -9.61 -2.02 -3.87
CA PHE A 23 -9.05 -1.98 -5.20
C PHE A 23 -10.10 -1.50 -6.19
N SER A 24 -9.68 -0.69 -7.14
CA SER A 24 -10.52 -0.15 -8.21
C SER A 24 -10.65 -1.15 -9.35
N LEU A 25 -9.61 -1.96 -9.56
CA LEU A 25 -9.55 -2.95 -10.64
C LEU A 25 -9.90 -4.36 -10.12
N ARG A 26 -10.33 -5.21 -11.06
CA ARG A 26 -10.57 -6.65 -10.81
C ARG A 26 -9.59 -7.49 -11.64
N GLY A 27 -9.28 -8.68 -11.12
CA GLY A 27 -8.30 -9.60 -11.70
C GLY A 27 -6.89 -9.40 -11.14
N LEU A 28 -6.17 -10.50 -10.92
CA LEU A 28 -4.90 -10.52 -10.18
C LEU A 28 -3.83 -9.63 -10.81
N GLU A 29 -3.71 -9.64 -12.13
CA GLU A 29 -2.73 -8.84 -12.86
C GLU A 29 -2.95 -7.33 -12.67
N LYS A 30 -4.18 -6.87 -12.89
CA LYS A 30 -4.57 -5.46 -12.77
C LYS A 30 -4.47 -4.97 -11.33
N VAL A 31 -4.95 -5.77 -10.37
CA VAL A 31 -4.82 -5.49 -8.93
C VAL A 31 -3.34 -5.45 -8.52
N GLY A 32 -2.50 -6.31 -9.10
CA GLY A 32 -1.06 -6.30 -8.89
C GLY A 32 -0.40 -5.00 -9.37
N ALA A 33 -0.82 -4.47 -10.52
CA ALA A 33 -0.36 -3.17 -11.01
C ALA A 33 -0.83 -2.02 -10.09
N GLU A 34 -2.09 -2.03 -9.67
CA GLU A 34 -2.64 -1.05 -8.72
C GLU A 34 -1.87 -1.08 -7.39
N TRP A 35 -1.56 -2.27 -6.88
CA TRP A 35 -0.79 -2.42 -5.65
C TRP A 35 0.64 -1.87 -5.75
N LYS A 36 1.30 -2.05 -6.91
CA LYS A 36 2.63 -1.45 -7.16
C LYS A 36 2.57 0.08 -7.13
N MET A 37 1.53 0.67 -7.71
CA MET A 37 1.32 2.14 -7.67
C MET A 37 1.07 2.64 -6.25
N VAL A 38 0.25 1.94 -5.45
CA VAL A 38 0.03 2.27 -4.02
C VAL A 38 1.34 2.22 -3.24
N CYS A 39 2.15 1.17 -3.42
CA CYS A 39 3.45 1.06 -2.76
C CYS A 39 4.41 2.19 -3.18
N MET A 40 4.41 2.56 -4.46
CA MET A 40 5.23 3.66 -4.98
C MET A 40 4.81 4.99 -4.36
N ALA A 41 3.52 5.30 -4.32
CA ALA A 41 3.00 6.51 -3.70
C ALA A 41 3.34 6.58 -2.20
N LEU A 42 3.29 5.45 -1.48
CA LEU A 42 3.74 5.39 -0.09
C LEU A 42 5.24 5.73 0.05
N ASN A 43 6.08 5.15 -0.80
CA ASN A 43 7.53 5.39 -0.76
C ASN A 43 7.87 6.85 -1.11
N LEU A 44 7.23 7.41 -2.14
CA LEU A 44 7.37 8.82 -2.51
C LEU A 44 6.97 9.74 -1.36
N ARG A 45 5.83 9.47 -0.72
CA ARG A 45 5.39 10.21 0.47
C ARG A 45 6.45 10.17 1.56
N ARG A 46 7.02 9.00 1.86
CA ARG A 46 8.07 8.87 2.89
C ARG A 46 9.32 9.68 2.54
N MET A 47 9.75 9.66 1.27
CA MET A 47 10.92 10.43 0.83
C MET A 47 10.68 11.94 0.89
N ALA A 48 9.46 12.41 0.66
CA ALA A 48 9.15 13.84 0.71
C ALA A 48 9.18 14.45 2.14
N TYR A 49 9.11 13.61 3.18
CA TYR A 49 9.24 14.04 4.59
C TYR A 49 10.65 13.83 5.16
N LEU A 50 11.59 13.32 4.36
CA LEU A 50 13.01 13.18 4.71
C LEU A 50 13.81 14.33 4.10
#